data_AF-A0A0L0QJG4-F1
#
_entry.id   AF-A0A0L0QJG4-F1
#
_cell.length_a   1.000
_cell.length_b   1.000
_cell.length_c   1.000
_cell.angle_alpha   90.00
_cell.angle_beta   90.00
_cell.angle_gamma   90.00
#
_symmetry.space_group_name_H-M   'P 1'
#
loop_
_entity.id
_entity.type
_entity.pdbx_description
1 polymer ?
#
loop_
_entity_poly.entity_id
_entity_poly.type
_entity_poly.pdbx_seq_one_letter_code
_entity_poly.pdbx_strand_id
1 'polypeptide(L)'
;MKKSNINEFLFVLYLFLFSLLKIVTSNFPQLSTYLLLASVISILSFSLLYNKLILNIRILFFVFTILFLLGIDLLFRRNIELDNYVYNFIIYCMITMYLFSLVHNKKQVLIYYSYFSFVLFILYFWDPFVGYMFTTDYMSFGFNFMLPAFTGLYIGGKYLNIKWMKIISFFAFIEVVIFANKGSALAALFIVFLFNVIPIKKSINKKSVIIKGTFLYGIIFIGCYLVWNNLTNMLNFLINLTDKLNFNSYSLSTFKNMLIYNSFEIGLTGREILWQKAIEYFKINFLIGNGTAAFHSSFGVYPHNFILEIITSYGLLGLCVFFIIWSRSFKVMLNSAFYDKIFYMIIFSLWFIPLFFSLNIFESKEFWVFMIIGFKEIHAVVKKSTKTHY
;
A
#
# COMPACT_ATOMS: atom_id res chain seq x y z
N MET A 1 -0.17 -13.96 -26.26
CA MET A 1 -0.78 -14.17 -24.92
C MET A 1 -1.98 -15.09 -25.06
N LYS A 2 -2.13 -16.14 -24.24
CA LYS A 2 -3.42 -16.84 -24.14
C LYS A 2 -4.50 -15.81 -23.77
N LYS A 3 -5.67 -15.87 -24.41
CA LYS A 3 -6.82 -15.01 -24.11
C LYS A 3 -7.10 -14.86 -22.59
N SER A 4 -6.77 -15.88 -21.79
CA SER A 4 -6.99 -15.93 -20.34
C SER A 4 -6.18 -14.97 -19.46
N ASN A 5 -5.19 -14.23 -19.96
CA ASN A 5 -4.25 -13.48 -19.10
C ASN A 5 -4.28 -11.94 -19.27
N ILE A 6 -5.12 -11.44 -20.17
CA ILE A 6 -5.17 -10.00 -20.48
C ILE A 6 -5.66 -9.19 -19.27
N ASN A 7 -6.66 -9.69 -18.55
CA ASN A 7 -7.22 -8.99 -17.38
C ASN A 7 -6.19 -8.84 -16.25
N GLU A 8 -5.42 -9.90 -16.01
CA GLU A 8 -4.31 -9.89 -15.05
C GLU A 8 -3.23 -8.88 -15.44
N PHE A 9 -2.92 -8.77 -16.74
CA PHE A 9 -1.97 -7.79 -17.24
C PHE A 9 -2.48 -6.36 -17.07
N LEU A 10 -3.71 -6.06 -17.52
CA LEU A 10 -4.29 -4.72 -17.43
C LEU A 10 -4.43 -4.25 -15.98
N PHE A 11 -4.82 -5.14 -15.07
CA PHE A 11 -4.89 -4.83 -13.65
C PHE A 11 -3.52 -4.44 -13.08
N VAL A 12 -2.48 -5.23 -13.35
CA VAL A 12 -1.11 -4.90 -12.88
C VAL A 12 -0.58 -3.65 -13.55
N LEU A 13 -0.78 -3.50 -14.86
CA LEU A 13 -0.42 -2.29 -15.59
C LEU A 13 -1.03 -1.05 -14.93
N TYR A 14 -2.30 -1.12 -14.52
CA TYR A 14 -2.99 -0.02 -13.84
C TYR A 14 -2.42 0.30 -12.44
N LEU A 15 -2.06 -0.74 -11.67
CA LEU A 15 -1.39 -0.54 -10.38
C LEU A 15 -0.09 0.26 -10.55
N PHE A 16 0.71 -0.07 -11.56
CA PHE A 16 2.00 0.57 -11.85
C PHE A 16 1.91 1.80 -12.75
N LEU A 17 0.75 2.09 -13.36
CA LEU A 17 0.61 3.08 -14.43
C LEU A 17 1.17 4.45 -14.05
N PHE A 18 0.82 4.92 -12.85
CA PHE A 18 1.18 6.25 -12.36
C PHE A 18 2.68 6.34 -12.11
N SER A 19 3.27 5.29 -11.53
CA SER A 19 4.70 5.22 -11.30
C SER A 19 5.49 5.09 -12.60
N LEU A 20 4.97 4.37 -13.60
CA LEU A 20 5.61 4.26 -14.92
C LEU A 20 5.52 5.56 -15.73
N LEU A 21 4.38 6.24 -15.67
CA LEU A 21 4.21 7.51 -16.38
C LEU A 21 4.98 8.64 -15.72
N LYS A 22 5.32 8.53 -14.42
CA LYS A 22 5.96 9.62 -13.68
C LYS A 22 7.21 10.14 -14.40
N ILE A 23 8.06 9.27 -14.94
CA ILE A 23 9.29 9.66 -15.68
C ILE A 23 9.01 10.53 -16.91
N VAL A 24 7.89 10.29 -17.59
CA VAL A 24 7.46 11.10 -18.75
C VAL A 24 6.84 12.40 -18.24
N THR A 25 5.97 12.32 -17.25
CA THR A 25 5.25 13.48 -16.73
C THR A 25 6.13 14.46 -15.96
N SER A 26 7.25 14.01 -15.37
CA SER A 26 8.23 14.88 -14.73
C SER A 26 8.96 15.76 -15.75
N ASN A 27 9.19 15.22 -16.95
CA ASN A 27 9.82 15.95 -18.06
C ASN A 27 8.82 16.83 -18.82
N PHE A 28 7.52 16.49 -18.78
CA PHE A 28 6.45 17.26 -19.43
C PHE A 28 5.27 17.54 -18.48
N PRO A 29 5.44 18.42 -17.46
CA PRO A 29 4.42 18.66 -16.44
C PRO A 29 3.09 19.17 -17.02
N GLN A 30 3.15 20.00 -18.06
CA GLN A 30 1.99 20.57 -18.74
C GLN A 30 1.11 19.50 -19.43
N LEU A 31 1.70 18.37 -19.82
CA LEU A 31 0.99 17.25 -20.47
C LEU A 31 0.58 16.16 -19.48
N SER A 32 0.98 16.26 -18.21
CA SER A 32 0.83 15.17 -17.22
C SER A 32 -0.62 14.68 -17.08
N THR A 33 -1.56 15.60 -16.89
CA THR A 33 -2.99 15.28 -16.75
C THR A 33 -3.54 14.62 -18.01
N TYR A 34 -3.18 15.12 -19.20
CA TYR A 34 -3.64 14.58 -20.48
C TYR A 34 -3.08 13.18 -20.75
N LEU A 35 -1.79 12.96 -20.48
CA LEU A 35 -1.14 11.66 -20.62
C LEU A 35 -1.75 10.62 -19.68
N LEU A 36 -2.03 11.02 -18.44
CA LEU A 36 -2.66 10.16 -17.45
C LEU A 36 -4.09 9.82 -17.86
N LEU A 37 -4.90 10.82 -18.24
CA LEU A 37 -6.26 10.61 -18.72
C LEU A 37 -6.30 9.70 -19.95
N ALA A 38 -5.46 9.96 -20.95
CA ALA A 38 -5.37 9.14 -22.17
C ALA A 38 -5.00 7.69 -21.85
N SER A 39 -4.07 7.48 -20.92
CA SER A 39 -3.66 6.13 -20.51
C SER A 39 -4.76 5.39 -19.76
N VAL A 40 -5.46 6.08 -18.86
CA VAL A 40 -6.61 5.53 -18.13
C VAL A 40 -7.74 5.15 -19.10
N ILE A 41 -8.11 6.05 -20.02
CA ILE A 41 -9.14 5.80 -21.05
C ILE A 41 -8.73 4.63 -21.93
N SER A 42 -7.46 4.53 -22.31
CA SER A 42 -6.95 3.44 -23.16
C SER A 42 -7.09 2.07 -22.47
N ILE A 43 -6.70 1.98 -21.19
CA ILE A 43 -6.84 0.73 -20.40
C ILE A 43 -8.32 0.36 -20.24
N LEU A 44 -9.18 1.31 -19.91
CA LEU A 44 -10.62 1.06 -19.76
C LEU A 44 -11.26 0.63 -21.07
N SER A 45 -10.99 1.35 -22.16
CA SER A 45 -11.52 1.04 -23.49
C SER A 45 -11.09 -0.36 -23.92
N PHE A 46 -9.81 -0.70 -23.75
CA PHE A 46 -9.31 -2.02 -24.07
C PHE A 46 -9.94 -3.11 -23.19
N SER A 47 -10.11 -2.83 -21.89
CA SER A 47 -10.80 -3.74 -20.96
C SER A 47 -12.25 -4.01 -21.37
N LEU A 48 -13.00 -2.98 -21.79
CA LEU A 48 -14.40 -3.06 -22.20
C LEU A 48 -14.59 -3.75 -23.55
N LEU A 49 -13.70 -3.47 -24.51
CA LEU A 49 -13.70 -4.17 -25.81
C LEU A 49 -13.43 -5.67 -25.64
N TYR A 50 -12.58 -6.02 -24.67
CA TYR A 50 -12.18 -7.40 -24.44
C TYR A 50 -13.20 -8.19 -23.59
N ASN A 51 -13.69 -7.57 -22.52
CA ASN A 51 -14.66 -8.17 -21.60
C ASN A 51 -16.00 -7.49 -21.85
N LYS A 52 -16.94 -8.20 -22.48
CA LYS A 52 -18.36 -7.80 -22.42
C LYS A 52 -18.67 -7.43 -20.96
N LEU A 53 -19.39 -6.32 -20.71
CA LEU A 53 -19.65 -5.74 -19.38
C LEU A 53 -20.30 -6.75 -18.42
N ILE A 54 -19.50 -7.61 -17.81
CA ILE A 54 -19.93 -8.59 -16.81
C ILE A 54 -19.35 -8.11 -15.48
N LEU A 55 -20.15 -7.30 -14.79
CA LEU A 55 -19.81 -6.78 -13.46
C LEU A 55 -20.42 -7.68 -12.38
N ASN A 56 -19.62 -7.98 -11.35
CA ASN A 56 -20.15 -8.64 -10.16
C ASN A 56 -21.05 -7.65 -9.41
N ILE A 57 -22.34 -7.97 -9.29
CA ILE A 57 -23.35 -7.11 -8.64
C ILE A 57 -22.94 -6.70 -7.22
N ARG A 58 -22.21 -7.54 -6.48
CA ARG A 58 -21.74 -7.22 -5.13
C ARG A 58 -20.68 -6.12 -5.13
N ILE A 59 -19.80 -6.13 -6.13
CA ILE A 59 -18.77 -5.10 -6.30
C ILE A 59 -19.44 -3.79 -6.76
N LEU A 60 -20.39 -3.87 -7.69
CA LEU A 60 -21.18 -2.72 -8.13
C LEU A 60 -21.91 -2.08 -6.94
N PHE A 61 -22.59 -2.88 -6.13
CA PHE A 61 -23.29 -2.40 -4.93
C PHE A 61 -22.34 -1.74 -3.94
N PHE A 62 -21.15 -2.32 -3.71
CA PHE A 62 -20.14 -1.74 -2.85
C PHE A 62 -19.66 -0.37 -3.37
N VAL A 63 -19.30 -0.29 -4.66
CA VAL A 63 -18.88 0.98 -5.29
C VAL A 63 -19.99 2.01 -5.23
N PHE A 64 -21.22 1.62 -5.55
CA PHE A 64 -22.39 2.50 -5.49
C PHE A 64 -22.65 3.02 -4.07
N THR A 65 -22.46 2.18 -3.05
CA THR A 65 -22.60 2.61 -1.64
C THR A 65 -21.60 3.70 -1.30
N ILE A 66 -20.34 3.58 -1.71
CA ILE A 66 -19.32 4.61 -1.47
C ILE A 66 -19.63 5.88 -2.26
N LEU A 67 -20.00 5.77 -3.54
CA LEU A 67 -20.40 6.93 -4.35
C LEU A 67 -21.63 7.63 -3.79
N PHE A 68 -22.59 6.87 -3.25
CA PHE A 68 -23.77 7.42 -2.59
C PHE A 68 -23.40 8.20 -1.32
N LEU A 69 -22.49 7.67 -0.49
CA LEU A 69 -21.96 8.39 0.67
C LEU A 69 -21.25 9.69 0.27
N LEU A 70 -20.38 9.64 -0.76
CA LEU A 70 -19.74 10.82 -1.31
C LEU A 70 -20.74 11.82 -1.90
N GLY A 71 -21.82 11.32 -2.53
CA GLY A 71 -22.91 12.14 -3.05
C GLY A 71 -23.69 12.86 -1.95
N ILE A 72 -23.96 12.18 -0.83
CA ILE A 72 -24.53 12.82 0.37
C ILE A 72 -23.61 13.94 0.85
N ASP A 73 -22.30 13.69 0.92
CA ASP A 73 -21.34 14.71 1.35
C ASP A 73 -21.29 15.90 0.39
N LEU A 74 -21.36 15.65 -0.93
CA LEU A 74 -21.38 16.71 -1.93
C LEU A 74 -22.63 17.59 -1.81
N LEU A 75 -23.77 17.01 -1.46
CA LEU A 75 -25.05 17.73 -1.34
C LEU A 75 -25.21 18.45 -0.01
N PHE A 76 -24.79 17.84 1.09
CA PHE A 76 -25.12 18.33 2.44
C PHE A 76 -23.91 18.77 3.27
N ARG A 77 -22.69 18.33 2.94
CA ARG A 77 -21.46 18.56 3.74
C ARG A 77 -20.28 19.00 2.86
N ARG A 78 -20.55 19.79 1.81
CA ARG A 78 -19.55 20.17 0.83
C ARG A 78 -18.42 20.97 1.49
N ASN A 79 -17.19 20.67 1.12
CA ASN A 79 -15.99 21.36 1.57
C ASN A 79 -14.98 21.46 0.41
N ILE A 80 -13.92 22.23 0.60
CA ILE A 80 -12.96 22.60 -0.46
C ILE A 80 -12.20 21.37 -0.99
N GLU A 81 -11.96 20.37 -0.12
CA GLU A 81 -11.17 19.18 -0.45
C GLU A 81 -12.01 18.02 -0.99
N LEU A 82 -13.34 18.08 -0.85
CA LEU A 82 -14.22 16.96 -1.19
C LEU A 82 -14.14 16.58 -2.67
N ASP A 83 -14.07 17.57 -3.56
CA ASP A 83 -13.99 17.35 -5.01
C ASP A 83 -12.72 16.56 -5.39
N ASN A 84 -11.59 16.84 -4.71
CA ASN A 84 -10.34 16.09 -4.87
C ASN A 84 -10.49 14.64 -4.40
N TYR A 85 -11.18 14.40 -3.28
CA TYR A 85 -11.39 13.05 -2.75
C TYR A 85 -12.30 12.21 -3.66
N VAL A 86 -13.32 12.83 -4.24
CA VAL A 86 -14.20 12.18 -5.23
C VAL A 86 -13.42 11.82 -6.50
N TYR A 87 -12.62 12.75 -7.02
CA TYR A 87 -11.73 12.50 -8.15
C TYR A 87 -10.76 11.35 -7.87
N ASN A 88 -10.10 11.38 -6.71
CA ASN A 88 -9.16 10.35 -6.28
C ASN A 88 -9.85 8.99 -6.12
N PHE A 89 -11.07 8.95 -5.58
CA PHE A 89 -11.86 7.73 -5.50
C PHE A 89 -12.13 7.14 -6.89
N ILE A 90 -12.56 7.94 -7.84
CA ILE A 90 -12.87 7.48 -9.20
C ILE A 90 -11.63 6.92 -9.87
N ILE A 91 -10.53 7.69 -9.85
CA ILE A 91 -9.30 7.34 -10.55
C ILE A 91 -8.60 6.19 -9.82
N TYR A 92 -8.15 6.39 -8.58
CA TYR A 92 -7.32 5.39 -7.90
C TYR A 92 -8.12 4.16 -7.45
N CYS A 93 -9.38 4.32 -7.07
CA CYS A 93 -10.10 3.29 -6.33
C CYS A 93 -11.09 2.53 -7.23
N MET A 94 -12.04 3.22 -7.84
CA MET A 94 -13.12 2.61 -8.61
C MET A 94 -12.60 1.82 -9.81
N ILE A 95 -11.67 2.39 -10.58
CA ILE A 95 -11.09 1.72 -11.75
C ILE A 95 -10.27 0.49 -11.33
N THR A 96 -9.46 0.61 -10.28
CA THR A 96 -8.69 -0.52 -9.75
C THR A 96 -9.60 -1.65 -9.29
N MET A 97 -10.71 -1.32 -8.59
CA MET A 97 -11.71 -2.30 -8.16
C MET A 97 -12.38 -3.00 -9.33
N TYR A 98 -12.73 -2.25 -10.38
CA TYR A 98 -13.26 -2.81 -11.63
C TYR A 98 -12.28 -3.79 -12.28
N LEU A 99 -11.04 -3.37 -12.53
CA LEU A 99 -10.03 -4.23 -13.16
C LEU A 99 -9.74 -5.47 -12.31
N PHE A 100 -9.66 -5.33 -10.98
CA PHE A 100 -9.50 -6.47 -10.08
C PHE A 100 -10.70 -7.43 -10.13
N SER A 101 -11.92 -6.93 -10.35
CA SER A 101 -13.11 -7.77 -10.46
C SER A 101 -12.97 -8.81 -11.59
N LEU A 102 -12.28 -8.44 -12.67
CA LEU A 102 -12.03 -9.25 -13.86
C LEU A 102 -10.84 -10.23 -13.72
N VAL A 103 -10.06 -10.12 -12.64
CA VAL A 103 -8.89 -10.98 -12.38
C VAL A 103 -9.33 -12.37 -11.90
N HIS A 104 -8.90 -13.41 -12.60
CA HIS A 104 -9.16 -14.79 -12.24
C HIS A 104 -7.91 -15.50 -11.71
N ASN A 105 -6.77 -15.32 -12.37
CA ASN A 105 -5.53 -16.05 -12.10
C ASN A 105 -4.49 -15.23 -11.32
N LYS A 106 -4.44 -15.42 -10.01
CA LYS A 106 -3.56 -14.62 -9.13
C LYS A 106 -2.08 -15.00 -9.29
N LYS A 107 -1.77 -16.23 -9.73
CA LYS A 107 -0.40 -16.59 -10.10
C LYS A 107 0.11 -15.70 -11.23
N GLN A 108 -0.73 -15.45 -12.24
CA GLN A 108 -0.35 -14.61 -13.37
C GLN A 108 -0.23 -13.13 -12.97
N VAL A 109 -1.10 -12.64 -12.09
CA VAL A 109 -0.95 -11.31 -11.47
C VAL A 109 0.40 -11.18 -10.78
N LEU A 110 0.79 -12.16 -9.96
CA LEU A 110 2.08 -12.14 -9.27
C LEU A 110 3.27 -12.12 -10.24
N ILE A 111 3.19 -12.88 -11.34
CA ILE A 111 4.23 -12.88 -12.38
C ILE A 111 4.36 -11.49 -12.99
N TYR A 112 3.25 -10.90 -13.46
CA TYR A 112 3.28 -9.55 -14.04
C TYR A 112 3.75 -8.53 -13.00
N TYR A 113 3.22 -8.57 -11.78
CA TYR A 113 3.61 -7.67 -10.70
C TYR A 113 5.14 -7.71 -10.47
N SER A 114 5.74 -8.90 -10.38
CA SER A 114 7.19 -9.05 -10.24
C SER A 114 7.99 -8.46 -11.41
N TYR A 115 7.52 -8.60 -12.66
CA TYR A 115 8.19 -7.99 -13.81
C TYR A 115 8.02 -6.47 -13.86
N PHE A 116 6.84 -5.94 -13.55
CA PHE A 116 6.61 -4.50 -13.46
C PHE A 116 7.44 -3.88 -12.32
N SER A 117 7.55 -4.57 -11.18
CA SER A 117 8.44 -4.17 -10.09
C SER A 117 9.91 -4.14 -10.51
N PHE A 118 10.36 -5.07 -11.34
CA PHE A 118 11.71 -5.03 -11.89
C PHE A 118 11.94 -3.85 -12.84
N VAL A 119 10.99 -3.58 -13.74
CA VAL A 119 11.03 -2.39 -14.61
C VAL A 119 11.09 -1.13 -13.76
N LEU A 120 10.26 -1.05 -12.72
CA LEU A 120 10.22 0.11 -11.83
C LEU A 120 11.54 0.30 -11.08
N PHE A 121 12.14 -0.80 -10.60
CA PHE A 121 13.48 -0.74 -10.00
C PHE A 121 14.50 -0.15 -10.97
N ILE A 122 14.58 -0.65 -12.21
CA ILE A 122 15.55 -0.14 -13.19
C ILE A 122 15.35 1.36 -13.46
N LEU A 123 14.09 1.80 -13.60
CA LEU A 123 13.79 3.19 -13.92
C LEU A 123 14.18 4.16 -12.79
N TYR A 124 14.07 3.73 -11.53
CA TYR A 124 14.17 4.61 -10.37
C TYR A 124 15.37 4.34 -9.46
N PHE A 125 16.17 3.30 -9.71
CA PHE A 125 17.36 2.96 -8.94
C PHE A 125 18.29 4.17 -8.75
N TRP A 126 18.51 4.93 -9.83
CA TRP A 126 19.43 6.07 -9.78
C TRP A 126 18.83 7.36 -9.20
N ASP A 127 17.51 7.42 -8.99
CA ASP A 127 16.80 8.66 -8.67
C ASP A 127 17.28 9.35 -7.36
N PRO A 128 17.54 8.63 -6.26
CA PRO A 128 18.07 9.25 -5.04
C PRO A 128 19.44 9.91 -5.24
N PHE A 129 20.27 9.36 -6.13
CA PHE A 129 21.63 9.86 -6.40
C PHE A 129 21.64 11.13 -7.25
N VAL A 130 20.50 11.49 -7.86
CA VAL A 130 20.30 12.74 -8.60
C VAL A 130 19.33 13.68 -7.88
N GLY A 131 19.14 13.48 -6.57
CA GLY A 131 18.31 14.37 -5.75
C GLY A 131 16.80 14.23 -5.99
N TYR A 132 16.32 13.02 -6.30
CA TYR A 132 14.90 12.73 -6.53
C TYR A 132 14.28 13.49 -7.70
N MET A 133 15.07 13.71 -8.76
CA MET A 133 14.65 14.47 -9.94
C MET A 133 13.35 13.94 -10.55
N PHE A 134 13.15 12.62 -10.57
CA PHE A 134 11.98 12.00 -11.20
C PHE A 134 10.83 11.80 -10.20
N THR A 135 11.12 11.34 -8.99
CA THR A 135 10.07 11.07 -7.98
C THR A 135 9.64 12.29 -7.19
N THR A 136 10.30 13.44 -7.40
CA THR A 136 10.07 14.74 -6.74
C THR A 136 10.54 14.78 -5.29
N ASP A 137 10.32 13.72 -4.52
CA ASP A 137 10.68 13.67 -3.11
C ASP A 137 10.92 12.23 -2.62
N TYR A 138 11.61 12.11 -1.48
CA TYR A 138 11.97 10.84 -0.85
C TYR A 138 10.75 10.05 -0.30
N MET A 139 9.62 10.71 -0.05
CA MET A 139 8.38 10.04 0.40
C MET A 139 7.72 9.31 -0.77
N SER A 140 7.54 10.03 -1.87
CA SER A 140 7.08 9.55 -3.15
C SER A 140 7.96 8.39 -3.61
N PHE A 141 9.29 8.58 -3.67
CA PHE A 141 10.28 7.53 -3.97
C PHE A 141 10.03 6.26 -3.17
N GLY A 142 9.85 6.40 -1.86
CA GLY A 142 9.60 5.29 -0.95
C GLY A 142 8.33 4.52 -1.24
N PHE A 143 7.18 5.16 -1.09
CA PHE A 143 5.88 4.47 -1.11
C PHE A 143 5.40 4.12 -2.51
N ASN A 144 5.64 4.98 -3.50
CA ASN A 144 5.05 4.84 -4.83
C ASN A 144 5.96 4.10 -5.82
N PHE A 145 7.27 4.00 -5.52
CA PHE A 145 8.26 3.42 -6.43
C PHE A 145 9.00 2.26 -5.80
N MET A 146 9.85 2.53 -4.82
CA MET A 146 10.82 1.53 -4.35
C MET A 146 10.19 0.44 -3.48
N LEU A 147 9.17 0.76 -2.67
CA LEU A 147 8.44 -0.24 -1.88
C LEU A 147 7.66 -1.25 -2.77
N PRO A 148 6.86 -0.83 -3.78
CA PRO A 148 6.28 -1.75 -4.76
C PRO A 148 7.33 -2.54 -5.54
N ALA A 149 8.46 -1.91 -5.91
CA ALA A 149 9.56 -2.58 -6.60
C ALA A 149 10.17 -3.70 -5.74
N PHE A 150 10.55 -3.38 -4.49
CA PHE A 150 11.03 -4.34 -3.51
C PHE A 150 10.04 -5.50 -3.33
N THR A 151 8.75 -5.18 -3.14
CA THR A 151 7.71 -6.17 -2.87
C THR A 151 7.60 -7.19 -4.00
N GLY A 152 7.49 -6.74 -5.24
CA GLY A 152 7.36 -7.67 -6.37
C GLY A 152 8.62 -8.48 -6.65
N LEU A 153 9.81 -7.89 -6.49
CA LEU A 153 11.09 -8.59 -6.62
C LEU A 153 11.25 -9.66 -5.54
N TYR A 154 10.94 -9.33 -4.29
CA TYR A 154 10.98 -10.26 -3.15
C TYR A 154 10.08 -11.47 -3.41
N ILE A 155 8.84 -11.24 -3.88
CA ILE A 155 7.89 -12.30 -4.18
C ILE A 155 8.32 -13.14 -5.39
N GLY A 156 8.85 -12.50 -6.44
CA GLY A 156 9.35 -13.18 -7.62
C GLY A 156 10.51 -14.13 -7.28
N GLY A 157 11.45 -13.67 -6.45
CA GLY A 157 12.56 -14.46 -5.96
C GLY A 157 12.14 -15.60 -5.01
N LYS A 158 11.19 -15.34 -4.09
CA LYS A 158 10.82 -16.28 -3.03
C LYS A 158 9.77 -17.31 -3.44
N TYR A 159 8.75 -16.92 -4.20
CA TYR A 159 7.57 -17.76 -4.46
C TYR A 159 7.36 -18.11 -5.94
N LEU A 160 7.96 -17.36 -6.87
CA LEU A 160 7.92 -17.67 -8.31
C LEU A 160 9.21 -18.33 -8.81
N ASN A 161 10.19 -18.55 -7.92
CA ASN A 161 11.48 -19.20 -8.21
C ASN A 161 12.36 -18.47 -9.24
N ILE A 162 12.19 -17.15 -9.41
CA ILE A 162 13.01 -16.34 -10.31
C ILE A 162 14.28 -15.90 -9.55
N LYS A 163 15.33 -16.74 -9.58
CA LYS A 163 16.49 -16.62 -8.69
C LYS A 163 17.17 -15.24 -8.69
N TRP A 164 17.35 -14.63 -9.87
CA TRP A 164 18.02 -13.33 -9.98
C TRP A 164 17.27 -12.20 -9.26
N MET A 165 15.94 -12.29 -9.15
CA MET A 165 15.14 -11.28 -8.42
C MET A 165 15.47 -11.23 -6.93
N LYS A 166 16.05 -12.29 -6.34
CA LYS A 166 16.49 -12.25 -4.93
C LYS A 166 17.60 -11.22 -4.71
N ILE A 167 18.58 -11.20 -5.60
CA ILE A 167 19.72 -10.27 -5.53
C ILE A 167 19.20 -8.85 -5.70
N ILE A 168 18.35 -8.62 -6.69
CA ILE A 168 17.80 -7.29 -6.95
C ILE A 168 16.88 -6.84 -5.81
N SER A 169 16.09 -7.75 -5.22
CA SER A 169 15.27 -7.42 -4.04
C SER A 169 16.10 -6.99 -2.84
N PHE A 170 17.33 -7.48 -2.70
CA PHE A 170 18.24 -7.05 -1.64
C PHE A 170 18.70 -5.60 -1.86
N PHE A 171 19.06 -5.23 -3.09
CA PHE A 171 19.39 -3.84 -3.42
C PHE A 171 18.19 -2.90 -3.27
N ALA A 172 17.02 -3.29 -3.78
CA ALA A 172 15.79 -2.52 -3.59
C ALA A 172 15.47 -2.32 -2.09
N PHE A 173 15.68 -3.34 -1.25
CA PHE A 173 15.52 -3.21 0.20
C PHE A 173 16.49 -2.19 0.81
N ILE A 174 17.76 -2.23 0.41
CA ILE A 174 18.76 -1.23 0.86
C ILE A 174 18.30 0.18 0.49
N GLU A 175 17.80 0.38 -0.73
CA GLU A 175 17.34 1.70 -1.16
C GLU A 175 16.12 2.19 -0.38
N VAL A 176 15.15 1.32 -0.10
CA VAL A 176 14.03 1.68 0.79
C VAL A 176 14.54 2.08 2.18
N VAL A 177 15.54 1.39 2.73
CA VAL A 177 16.03 1.68 4.09
C VAL A 177 16.86 2.96 4.16
N ILE A 178 17.71 3.23 3.17
CA ILE A 178 18.68 4.33 3.19
C ILE A 178 18.11 5.62 2.62
N PHE A 179 17.41 5.53 1.48
CA PHE A 179 16.99 6.68 0.68
C PHE A 179 15.51 7.02 0.82
N ALA A 180 14.65 6.07 1.18
CA ALA A 180 13.24 6.36 1.37
C ALA A 180 12.92 6.91 2.78
N ASN A 181 11.66 7.30 2.96
CA ASN A 181 11.14 7.71 4.26
C ASN A 181 11.02 6.52 5.23
N LYS A 182 11.07 6.81 6.54
CA LYS A 182 10.95 5.84 7.64
C LYS A 182 9.73 4.93 7.55
N GLY A 183 8.58 5.43 7.07
CA GLY A 183 7.36 4.64 6.93
C GLY A 183 7.49 3.59 5.83
N SER A 184 8.23 3.89 4.75
CA SER A 184 8.54 2.91 3.70
C SER A 184 9.48 1.82 4.20
N ALA A 185 10.50 2.18 4.98
CA ALA A 185 11.40 1.21 5.61
C ALA A 185 10.63 0.27 6.57
N LEU A 186 9.75 0.83 7.41
CA LEU A 186 8.87 0.04 8.27
C LEU A 186 7.93 -0.86 7.46
N ALA A 187 7.39 -0.38 6.34
CA ALA A 187 6.55 -1.18 5.45
C ALA A 187 7.33 -2.34 4.82
N ALA A 188 8.57 -2.12 4.38
CA ALA A 188 9.43 -3.17 3.84
C ALA A 188 9.76 -4.24 4.89
N LEU A 189 10.08 -3.83 6.12
CA LEU A 189 10.27 -4.75 7.25
C LEU A 189 8.98 -5.52 7.56
N PHE A 190 7.84 -4.84 7.57
CA PHE A 190 6.53 -5.47 7.77
C PHE A 190 6.22 -6.52 6.70
N ILE A 191 6.56 -6.27 5.43
CA ILE A 191 6.43 -7.27 4.35
C ILE A 191 7.26 -8.51 4.68
N VAL A 192 8.56 -8.35 4.97
CA VAL A 192 9.44 -9.48 5.30
C VAL A 192 8.91 -10.25 6.50
N PHE A 193 8.46 -9.54 7.53
CA PHE A 193 7.83 -10.11 8.72
C PHE A 193 6.58 -10.94 8.37
N LEU A 194 5.62 -10.31 7.68
CA LEU A 194 4.33 -10.90 7.33
C LEU A 194 4.50 -12.19 6.52
N PHE A 195 5.40 -12.20 5.54
CA PHE A 195 5.68 -13.34 4.66
C PHE A 195 6.52 -14.46 5.29
N ASN A 196 7.10 -14.23 6.47
CA ASN A 196 7.81 -15.26 7.24
C ASN A 196 6.95 -15.82 8.40
N VAL A 197 6.05 -15.01 8.97
CA VAL A 197 5.22 -15.41 10.11
C VAL A 197 3.92 -16.09 9.67
N ILE A 198 3.23 -15.56 8.65
CA ILE A 198 1.96 -16.13 8.21
C ILE A 198 2.23 -17.40 7.39
N PRO A 199 1.69 -18.56 7.77
CA PRO A 199 1.90 -19.80 7.03
C PRO A 199 1.16 -19.76 5.68
N ILE A 200 1.94 -19.81 4.60
CA ILE A 200 1.43 -19.77 3.24
C ILE A 200 1.10 -21.18 2.72
N LYS A 201 1.86 -22.20 3.14
CA LYS A 201 1.55 -23.61 2.84
C LYS A 201 0.73 -24.25 3.97
N LYS A 202 -0.37 -24.91 3.60
CA LYS A 202 -1.27 -25.61 4.53
C LYS A 202 -0.64 -26.77 5.30
N SER A 203 0.45 -27.37 4.79
CA SER A 203 1.06 -28.57 5.37
C SER A 203 2.21 -28.30 6.34
N ILE A 204 2.44 -27.05 6.75
CA ILE A 204 3.49 -26.78 7.71
C ILE A 204 2.95 -27.11 9.10
N ASN A 205 3.54 -28.15 9.71
CA ASN A 205 3.25 -28.59 11.06
C ASN A 205 3.29 -27.38 12.02
N LYS A 206 2.22 -27.11 12.78
CA LYS A 206 2.07 -25.91 13.64
C LYS A 206 3.31 -25.68 14.54
N LYS A 207 3.94 -26.75 15.02
CA LYS A 207 5.19 -26.70 15.81
C LYS A 207 6.38 -26.11 15.06
N SER A 208 6.56 -26.39 13.76
CA SER A 208 7.73 -25.89 13.01
C SER A 208 7.59 -24.42 12.59
N VAL A 209 6.37 -23.91 12.45
CA VAL A 209 6.11 -22.46 12.28
C VAL A 209 6.44 -21.71 13.57
N ILE A 210 6.04 -22.24 14.73
CA ILE A 210 6.33 -21.64 16.02
C ILE A 210 7.85 -21.63 16.26
N ILE A 211 8.55 -22.75 16.02
CA ILE A 211 10.00 -22.84 16.23
C ILE A 211 10.79 -21.97 15.25
N LYS A 212 10.41 -21.93 13.96
CA LYS A 212 11.06 -21.02 12.99
C LYS A 212 10.73 -19.56 13.28
N GLY A 213 9.52 -19.28 13.71
CA GLY A 213 9.09 -17.98 14.18
C GLY A 213 9.95 -17.56 15.36
N THR A 214 9.96 -18.31 16.47
CA THR A 214 10.72 -17.99 17.69
C THR A 214 12.21 -17.89 17.44
N PHE A 215 12.78 -18.71 16.56
CA PHE A 215 14.18 -18.60 16.16
C PHE A 215 14.46 -17.34 15.34
N LEU A 216 13.58 -16.99 14.38
CA LEU A 216 13.68 -15.74 13.63
C LEU A 216 13.47 -14.53 14.55
N TYR A 217 12.55 -14.60 15.52
CA TYR A 217 12.34 -13.59 16.56
C TYR A 217 13.56 -13.47 17.46
N GLY A 218 14.21 -14.58 17.82
CA GLY A 218 15.47 -14.57 18.57
C GLY A 218 16.58 -13.89 17.78
N ILE A 219 16.73 -14.19 16.49
CA ILE A 219 17.72 -13.55 15.61
C ILE A 219 17.40 -12.08 15.39
N ILE A 220 16.13 -11.71 15.16
CA ILE A 220 15.70 -10.32 15.02
C ILE A 220 15.90 -9.58 16.33
N PHE A 221 15.61 -10.17 17.49
CA PHE A 221 15.79 -9.55 18.79
C PHE A 221 17.27 -9.36 19.13
N ILE A 222 18.10 -10.38 18.91
CA ILE A 222 19.57 -10.29 19.07
C ILE A 222 20.16 -9.30 18.06
N GLY A 223 19.70 -9.33 16.81
CA GLY A 223 20.09 -8.38 15.77
C GLY A 223 19.70 -6.95 16.13
N CYS A 224 18.46 -6.72 16.57
CA CYS A 224 17.99 -5.44 17.07
C CYS A 224 18.74 -4.99 18.31
N TYR A 225 19.11 -5.90 19.23
CA TYR A 225 19.91 -5.60 20.42
C TYR A 225 21.36 -5.22 20.08
N LEU A 226 21.99 -5.96 19.17
CA LEU A 226 23.34 -5.66 18.67
C LEU A 226 23.39 -4.36 17.86
N VAL A 227 22.35 -4.13 17.05
CA VAL A 227 22.15 -2.89 16.31
C VAL A 227 21.85 -1.75 17.28
N TRP A 228 21.03 -1.95 18.32
CA TRP A 228 20.73 -0.96 19.37
C TRP A 228 21.98 -0.50 20.11
N ASN A 229 22.85 -1.45 20.49
CA ASN A 229 24.09 -1.14 21.19
C ASN A 229 25.14 -0.42 20.31
N ASN A 230 25.05 -0.54 18.99
CA ASN A 230 25.96 0.10 18.04
C ASN A 230 25.27 1.13 17.14
N LEU A 231 24.04 1.52 17.48
CA LEU A 231 23.13 2.19 16.56
C LEU A 231 23.67 3.56 16.18
N THR A 232 24.23 4.29 17.15
CA THR A 232 24.87 5.58 16.96
C THR A 232 26.11 5.48 16.08
N ASN A 233 26.92 4.43 16.24
CA ASN A 233 28.13 4.21 15.43
C ASN A 233 27.80 3.81 14.00
N MET A 234 26.79 2.95 13.82
CA MET A 234 26.28 2.58 12.50
C MET A 234 25.66 3.78 11.77
N LEU A 235 24.86 4.59 12.47
CA LEU A 235 24.28 5.80 11.91
C LEU A 235 25.35 6.81 11.54
N ASN A 236 26.35 7.04 12.40
CA ASN A 236 27.47 7.92 12.08
C ASN A 236 28.29 7.39 10.90
N PHE A 237 28.51 6.07 10.80
CA PHE A 237 29.17 5.47 9.65
C PHE A 237 28.36 5.70 8.36
N LEU A 238 27.05 5.43 8.38
CA LEU A 238 26.18 5.61 7.22
C LEU A 238 26.08 7.08 6.82
N ILE A 239 25.93 8.00 7.78
CA ILE A 239 25.90 9.45 7.54
C ILE A 239 27.24 9.92 6.97
N ASN A 240 28.38 9.50 7.53
CA ASN A 240 29.69 9.84 6.98
C ASN A 240 29.87 9.28 5.56
N LEU A 241 29.27 8.13 5.25
CA LEU A 241 29.32 7.54 3.91
C LEU A 241 28.45 8.33 2.93
N THR A 242 27.25 8.75 3.35
CA THR A 242 26.41 9.64 2.53
C THR A 242 27.05 11.01 2.35
N ASP A 243 27.62 11.60 3.40
CA ASP A 243 28.28 12.90 3.37
C ASP A 243 29.52 12.89 2.47
N LYS A 244 30.32 11.81 2.51
CA LYS A 244 31.46 11.61 1.58
C LYS A 244 31.03 11.52 0.12
N LEU A 245 29.79 11.11 -0.12
CA LEU A 245 29.18 11.07 -1.45
C LEU A 245 28.40 12.36 -1.76
N ASN A 246 28.50 13.40 -0.91
CA ASN A 246 27.75 14.66 -0.98
C ASN A 246 26.22 14.49 -0.93
N PHE A 247 25.73 13.46 -0.23
CA PHE A 247 24.32 13.20 -0.01
C PHE A 247 23.94 13.41 1.46
N ASN A 248 22.88 14.18 1.71
CA ASN A 248 22.30 14.31 3.04
C ASN A 248 21.07 13.37 3.16
N SER A 249 21.18 12.30 3.95
CA SER A 249 20.06 11.39 4.21
C SER A 249 19.17 11.93 5.34
N TYR A 250 17.97 12.39 4.99
CA TYR A 250 16.95 12.83 5.94
C TYR A 250 16.55 11.72 6.93
N SER A 251 16.40 10.49 6.45
CA SER A 251 16.03 9.33 7.28
C SER A 251 17.09 9.07 8.36
N LEU A 252 18.36 8.99 7.96
CA LEU A 252 19.47 8.70 8.87
C LEU A 252 19.72 9.84 9.86
N SER A 253 19.70 11.09 9.38
CA SER A 253 19.89 12.28 10.23
C SER A 253 18.77 12.44 11.26
N THR A 254 17.51 12.25 10.86
CA THR A 254 16.37 12.32 11.80
C THR A 254 16.44 11.19 12.82
N PHE A 255 16.78 9.97 12.39
CA PHE A 255 16.92 8.82 13.31
C PHE A 255 18.07 9.03 14.31
N LYS A 256 19.20 9.59 13.86
CA LYS A 256 20.30 10.02 14.75
C LYS A 256 19.85 11.08 15.75
N ASN A 257 19.10 12.10 15.30
CA ASN A 257 18.61 13.16 16.16
C ASN A 257 17.63 12.63 17.22
N MET A 258 16.72 11.71 16.87
CA MET A 258 15.83 11.07 17.85
C MET A 258 16.60 10.38 18.98
N LEU A 259 17.72 9.73 18.65
CA LEU A 259 18.53 8.99 19.63
C LEU A 259 19.40 9.92 20.49
N ILE A 260 20.00 10.95 19.89
CA ILE A 260 20.86 11.90 20.61
C ILE A 260 20.03 12.75 21.57
N TYR A 261 18.88 13.24 21.12
CA TYR A 261 18.02 14.13 21.90
C TYR A 261 16.96 13.39 22.70
N ASN A 262 16.96 12.05 22.68
CA ASN A 262 16.03 11.16 23.38
C ASN A 262 14.54 11.58 23.23
N SER A 263 14.20 12.19 22.09
CA SER A 263 12.91 12.85 21.85
C SER A 263 12.23 12.21 20.65
N PHE A 264 11.28 11.33 20.97
CA PHE A 264 10.36 10.77 19.97
C PHE A 264 9.57 11.86 19.23
N GLU A 265 9.35 13.01 19.86
CA GLU A 265 8.66 14.17 19.28
C GLU A 265 9.36 14.74 18.03
N ILE A 266 10.70 14.84 18.04
CA ILE A 266 11.49 15.24 16.85
C ILE A 266 11.23 14.25 15.70
N GLY A 267 11.01 13.00 16.07
CA GLY A 267 10.70 11.95 15.13
C GLY A 267 9.30 12.00 14.55
N LEU A 268 8.31 12.54 15.26
CA LEU A 268 6.90 12.50 14.86
C LEU A 268 6.45 13.72 14.05
N THR A 269 7.33 14.69 13.80
CA THR A 269 7.08 15.85 12.91
C THR A 269 5.73 16.54 13.17
N GLY A 270 5.33 16.70 14.44
CA GLY A 270 4.07 17.37 14.81
C GLY A 270 2.79 16.53 14.65
N ARG A 271 2.89 15.24 14.32
CA ARG A 271 1.74 14.33 14.17
C ARG A 271 0.93 14.14 15.45
N GLU A 272 1.56 14.22 16.61
CA GLU A 272 0.84 14.08 17.89
C GLU A 272 -0.20 15.19 18.06
N ILE A 273 0.18 16.44 17.76
CA ILE A 273 -0.72 17.59 17.76
C ILE A 273 -1.85 17.38 16.74
N LEU A 274 -1.49 16.88 15.55
CA LEU A 274 -2.48 16.61 14.50
C LEU A 274 -3.47 15.53 14.91
N TRP A 275 -3.01 14.47 15.57
CA TRP A 275 -3.86 13.38 16.06
C TRP A 275 -4.74 13.83 17.21
N GLN A 276 -4.25 14.67 18.12
CA GLN A 276 -5.06 15.29 19.16
C GLN A 276 -6.18 16.14 18.54
N LYS A 277 -5.84 17.00 17.56
CA LYS A 277 -6.85 17.77 16.80
C LYS A 277 -7.86 16.87 16.12
N ALA A 278 -7.44 15.74 15.53
CA ALA A 278 -8.35 14.79 14.90
C ALA A 278 -9.30 14.14 15.92
N ILE A 279 -8.81 13.78 17.10
CA ILE A 279 -9.63 13.23 18.18
C ILE A 279 -10.63 14.26 18.69
N GLU A 280 -10.21 15.52 18.84
CA GLU A 280 -11.10 16.61 19.24
C GLU A 280 -12.16 16.90 18.18
N TYR A 281 -11.76 16.96 16.91
CA TYR A 281 -12.66 17.19 15.78
C TYR A 281 -13.68 16.05 15.61
N PHE A 282 -13.26 14.80 15.87
CA PHE A 282 -14.16 13.64 15.91
C PHE A 282 -15.28 13.79 16.94
N LYS A 283 -15.01 14.41 18.09
CA LYS A 283 -16.03 14.59 19.15
C LYS A 283 -17.19 15.48 18.73
N ILE A 284 -17.00 16.36 17.74
CA ILE A 284 -18.06 17.27 17.23
C ILE A 284 -19.25 16.46 16.71
N ASN A 285 -18.98 15.42 15.91
CA ASN A 285 -20.00 14.51 15.36
C ASN A 285 -19.59 13.06 15.58
N PHE A 286 -19.58 12.63 16.84
CA PHE A 286 -19.03 11.34 17.28
C PHE A 286 -19.63 10.12 16.54
N LEU A 287 -20.96 10.09 16.32
CA LEU A 287 -21.61 8.90 15.76
C LEU A 287 -21.45 8.78 14.24
N ILE A 288 -21.68 9.87 13.50
CA ILE A 288 -21.79 9.89 12.03
C ILE A 288 -20.64 10.59 11.31
N GLY A 289 -19.73 11.21 12.06
CA GLY A 289 -18.59 11.96 11.53
C GLY A 289 -18.97 13.29 10.90
N ASN A 290 -17.93 14.03 10.50
CA ASN A 290 -18.07 15.40 10.00
C ASN A 290 -18.19 15.48 8.46
N GLY A 291 -18.12 14.34 7.76
CA GLY A 291 -18.13 14.26 6.29
C GLY A 291 -16.74 14.03 5.72
N THR A 292 -16.71 13.47 4.51
CA THR A 292 -15.47 13.17 3.79
C THR A 292 -14.63 14.44 3.60
N ALA A 293 -13.33 14.31 3.86
CA ALA A 293 -12.35 15.40 3.76
C ALA A 293 -12.59 16.61 4.69
N ALA A 294 -13.58 16.58 5.58
CA ALA A 294 -13.92 17.72 6.45
C ALA A 294 -12.75 18.14 7.35
N PHE A 295 -12.03 17.16 7.92
CA PHE A 295 -10.82 17.42 8.70
C PHE A 295 -9.72 18.06 7.84
N HIS A 296 -9.49 17.51 6.63
CA HIS A 296 -8.49 18.04 5.70
C HIS A 296 -8.79 19.50 5.33
N SER A 297 -10.05 19.79 4.99
CA SER A 297 -10.50 21.15 4.70
C SER A 297 -10.39 22.11 5.88
N SER A 298 -10.49 21.62 7.12
CA SER A 298 -10.44 22.46 8.32
C SER A 298 -9.02 22.77 8.79
N PHE A 299 -8.07 21.85 8.57
CA PHE A 299 -6.71 21.94 9.11
C PHE A 299 -5.62 22.00 8.03
N GLY A 300 -5.98 21.97 6.75
CA GLY A 300 -5.06 22.02 5.61
C GLY A 300 -4.20 20.76 5.43
N VAL A 301 -4.41 19.73 6.26
CA VAL A 301 -3.75 18.41 6.15
C VAL A 301 -4.67 17.30 6.67
N TYR A 302 -4.57 16.10 6.11
CA TYR A 302 -5.31 14.92 6.62
C TYR A 302 -4.58 14.29 7.82
N PRO A 303 -5.24 13.47 8.67
CA PRO A 303 -4.66 13.01 9.94
C PRO A 303 -3.41 12.13 9.84
N HIS A 304 -3.03 11.69 8.64
CA HIS A 304 -1.97 10.70 8.41
C HIS A 304 -2.14 9.42 9.26
N ASN A 305 -3.37 9.00 9.47
CA ASN A 305 -3.74 7.78 10.16
C ASN A 305 -5.15 7.39 9.71
N PHE A 306 -5.28 6.30 8.96
CA PHE A 306 -6.57 5.94 8.38
C PHE A 306 -7.69 5.70 9.40
N ILE A 307 -7.37 5.28 10.63
CA ILE A 307 -8.39 5.12 11.68
C ILE A 307 -8.94 6.50 12.05
N LEU A 308 -8.04 7.47 12.29
CA LEU A 308 -8.43 8.84 12.59
C LEU A 308 -9.16 9.48 11.41
N GLU A 309 -8.74 9.21 10.18
CA GLU A 309 -9.40 9.68 8.96
C GLU A 309 -10.84 9.14 8.83
N ILE A 310 -11.05 7.85 9.12
CA ILE A 310 -12.37 7.23 9.10
C ILE A 310 -13.27 7.79 10.20
N ILE A 311 -12.79 7.88 11.45
CA ILE A 311 -13.64 8.38 12.55
C ILE A 311 -13.97 9.86 12.37
N THR A 312 -13.04 10.68 11.88
CA THR A 312 -13.31 12.11 11.64
C THR A 312 -14.30 12.32 10.51
N SER A 313 -14.26 11.47 9.47
CA SER A 313 -15.15 11.58 8.31
C SER A 313 -16.52 10.94 8.54
N TYR A 314 -16.55 9.74 9.14
CA TYR A 314 -17.74 8.87 9.19
C TYR A 314 -18.15 8.44 10.60
N GLY A 315 -17.44 8.90 11.63
CA GLY A 315 -17.76 8.64 13.02
C GLY A 315 -17.54 7.19 13.43
N LEU A 316 -18.05 6.84 14.61
CA LEU A 316 -17.98 5.49 15.14
C LEU A 316 -18.72 4.48 14.25
N LEU A 317 -19.86 4.86 13.66
CA LEU A 317 -20.63 3.98 12.78
C LEU A 317 -19.84 3.61 11.53
N GLY A 318 -19.18 4.58 10.90
CA GLY A 318 -18.27 4.33 9.80
C GLY A 318 -17.15 3.36 10.18
N LEU A 319 -16.49 3.61 11.32
CA LEU A 319 -15.43 2.73 11.81
C LEU A 319 -15.91 1.29 12.00
N CYS A 320 -17.10 1.08 12.58
CA CYS A 320 -17.68 -0.26 12.73
C CYS A 320 -17.91 -0.94 11.37
N VAL A 321 -18.43 -0.21 10.37
CA VAL A 321 -18.64 -0.75 9.02
C VAL A 321 -17.31 -1.14 8.37
N PHE A 322 -16.31 -0.26 8.42
CA PHE A 322 -14.97 -0.55 7.90
C PHE A 322 -14.35 -1.77 8.61
N PHE A 323 -14.49 -1.87 9.94
CA PHE A 323 -13.98 -3.00 10.72
C PHE A 323 -14.61 -4.34 10.33
N ILE A 324 -15.93 -4.36 10.08
CA ILE A 324 -16.63 -5.57 9.60
C ILE A 324 -16.08 -6.00 8.24
N ILE A 325 -15.89 -5.05 7.32
CA ILE A 325 -15.38 -5.33 5.97
C ILE A 325 -13.94 -5.83 6.05
N TRP A 326 -13.06 -5.16 6.81
CA TRP A 326 -11.68 -5.60 7.00
C TRP A 326 -11.61 -6.99 7.61
N SER A 327 -12.36 -7.25 8.67
CA SER A 327 -12.40 -8.56 9.34
C SER A 327 -12.75 -9.68 8.36
N ARG A 328 -13.67 -9.39 7.44
CA ARG A 328 -14.06 -10.31 6.38
C ARG A 328 -12.95 -10.50 5.33
N SER A 329 -12.32 -9.43 4.86
CA SER A 329 -11.18 -9.52 3.94
C SER A 329 -9.99 -10.26 4.55
N PHE A 330 -9.69 -10.05 5.82
CA PHE A 330 -8.68 -10.81 6.57
C PHE A 330 -9.05 -12.30 6.64
N LYS A 331 -10.31 -12.62 6.96
CA LYS A 331 -10.77 -14.02 6.98
C LYS A 331 -10.61 -14.69 5.61
N VAL A 332 -10.90 -13.99 4.52
CA VAL A 332 -10.67 -14.51 3.15
C VAL A 332 -9.17 -14.71 2.90
N MET A 333 -8.34 -13.72 3.25
CA MET A 333 -6.89 -13.78 3.08
C MET A 333 -6.26 -14.98 3.78
N LEU A 334 -6.62 -15.23 5.04
CA LEU A 334 -6.04 -16.31 5.82
C LEU A 334 -6.42 -17.70 5.30
N ASN A 335 -7.59 -17.82 4.66
CA ASN A 335 -8.20 -19.08 4.22
C ASN A 335 -8.08 -19.39 2.72
N SER A 336 -7.51 -18.46 1.94
CA SER A 336 -7.39 -18.57 0.48
C SER A 336 -6.31 -19.57 0.04
N ALA A 337 -6.30 -19.89 -1.26
CA ALA A 337 -5.31 -20.75 -1.87
C ALA A 337 -3.92 -20.07 -1.90
N PHE A 338 -2.87 -20.83 -2.19
CA PHE A 338 -1.48 -20.39 -2.10
C PHE A 338 -1.19 -19.04 -2.80
N TYR A 339 -1.49 -18.93 -4.09
CA TYR A 339 -1.21 -17.71 -4.85
C TYR A 339 -2.15 -16.55 -4.50
N ASP A 340 -3.42 -16.85 -4.19
CA ASP A 340 -4.38 -15.84 -3.73
C ASP A 340 -3.91 -15.24 -2.41
N LYS A 341 -3.49 -16.08 -1.46
CA LYS A 341 -2.98 -15.65 -0.15
C LYS A 341 -1.77 -14.74 -0.30
N ILE A 342 -0.80 -15.11 -1.14
CA ILE A 342 0.37 -14.27 -1.42
C ILE A 342 -0.05 -12.91 -1.96
N PHE A 343 -0.92 -12.89 -2.97
CA PHE A 343 -1.41 -11.64 -3.56
C PHE A 343 -2.14 -10.77 -2.51
N TYR A 344 -3.03 -11.35 -1.71
CA TYR A 344 -3.75 -10.62 -0.67
C TYR A 344 -2.84 -10.07 0.43
N MET A 345 -1.78 -10.81 0.79
CA MET A 345 -0.75 -10.33 1.73
C MET A 345 0.05 -9.16 1.14
N ILE A 346 0.39 -9.18 -0.16
CA ILE A 346 1.02 -8.03 -0.84
C ILE A 346 0.11 -6.81 -0.72
N ILE A 347 -1.14 -6.94 -1.16
CA ILE A 347 -2.12 -5.84 -1.12
C ILE A 347 -2.25 -5.30 0.31
N PHE A 348 -2.43 -6.17 1.30
CA PHE A 348 -2.50 -5.75 2.70
C PHE A 348 -1.26 -4.98 3.16
N SER A 349 -0.07 -5.50 2.86
CA SER A 349 1.19 -4.89 3.31
C SER A 349 1.48 -3.53 2.67
N LEU A 350 1.01 -3.30 1.45
CA LEU A 350 1.23 -2.07 0.69
C LEU A 350 0.32 -0.91 1.09
N TRP A 351 -0.80 -1.17 1.77
CA TRP A 351 -1.64 -0.08 2.31
C TRP A 351 -1.50 0.07 3.82
N PHE A 352 -1.34 -1.02 4.57
CA PHE A 352 -1.49 -0.99 6.03
C PHE A 352 -0.52 -0.04 6.72
N ILE A 353 0.79 -0.23 6.51
CA ILE A 353 1.79 0.66 7.09
C ILE A 353 1.74 2.05 6.43
N PRO A 354 1.71 2.20 5.09
CA PRO A 354 1.70 3.52 4.47
C PRO A 354 0.53 4.43 4.89
N LEU A 355 -0.67 3.89 5.12
CA LEU A 355 -1.84 4.66 5.59
C LEU A 355 -1.74 5.14 7.06
N PHE A 356 -0.80 4.61 7.85
CA PHE A 356 -0.49 5.14 9.19
C PHE A 356 0.50 6.30 9.16
N PHE A 357 1.09 6.60 8.00
CA PHE A 357 2.15 7.58 7.90
C PHE A 357 1.92 8.64 6.81
N SER A 358 1.58 8.28 5.59
CA SER A 358 1.79 9.21 4.48
C SER A 358 0.81 9.08 3.33
N LEU A 359 -0.14 8.15 3.39
CA LEU A 359 -1.14 7.99 2.35
C LEU A 359 -2.54 8.25 2.90
N ASN A 360 -3.42 8.74 2.03
CA ASN A 360 -4.85 8.91 2.23
C ASN A 360 -5.61 7.65 1.75
N ILE A 361 -6.69 7.27 2.45
CA ILE A 361 -7.51 6.10 2.08
C ILE A 361 -8.07 6.19 0.65
N PHE A 362 -8.36 7.38 0.13
CA PHE A 362 -8.92 7.64 -1.20
C PHE A 362 -7.88 7.68 -2.33
N GLU A 363 -6.59 7.64 -1.99
CA GLU A 363 -5.50 7.54 -2.96
C GLU A 363 -4.87 6.14 -2.96
N SER A 364 -5.14 5.32 -1.94
CA SER A 364 -4.57 3.97 -1.82
C SER A 364 -5.37 2.92 -2.60
N LYS A 365 -4.89 2.57 -3.79
CA LYS A 365 -5.48 1.53 -4.63
C LYS A 365 -5.57 0.19 -3.91
N GLU A 366 -4.51 -0.16 -3.18
CA GLU A 366 -4.37 -1.42 -2.46
C GLU A 366 -5.37 -1.54 -1.32
N PHE A 367 -5.67 -0.43 -0.62
CA PHE A 367 -6.72 -0.40 0.40
C PHE A 367 -8.06 -0.84 -0.18
N TRP A 368 -8.48 -0.25 -1.30
CA TRP A 368 -9.78 -0.56 -1.91
C TRP A 368 -9.83 -1.94 -2.56
N VAL A 369 -8.73 -2.41 -3.15
CA VAL A 369 -8.60 -3.81 -3.57
C VAL A 369 -8.79 -4.73 -2.36
N PHE A 370 -8.19 -4.40 -1.21
CA PHE A 370 -8.35 -5.18 0.00
C PHE A 370 -9.80 -5.26 0.48
N MET A 371 -10.52 -4.14 0.42
CA MET A 371 -11.94 -4.07 0.79
C MET A 371 -12.80 -5.03 -0.04
N ILE A 372 -12.60 -5.07 -1.37
CA ILE A 372 -13.45 -5.89 -2.26
C ILE A 372 -13.11 -7.37 -2.26
N ILE A 373 -11.93 -7.78 -1.78
CA ILE A 373 -11.59 -9.21 -1.61
C ILE A 373 -12.65 -9.91 -0.74
N GLY A 374 -13.09 -9.28 0.35
CA GLY A 374 -14.14 -9.79 1.22
C GLY A 374 -15.47 -10.03 0.48
N PHE A 375 -15.80 -9.21 -0.52
CA PHE A 375 -17.05 -9.28 -1.28
C PHE A 375 -17.00 -10.26 -2.45
N LYS A 376 -15.85 -10.38 -3.11
CA LYS A 376 -15.67 -11.21 -4.31
C LYS A 376 -15.70 -12.73 -4.01
N GLU A 377 -15.10 -13.17 -2.90
CA GLU A 377 -14.76 -14.59 -2.67
C GLU A 377 -15.73 -15.37 -1.75
N ILE A 378 -16.98 -14.89 -1.54
CA ILE A 378 -17.96 -15.52 -0.60
C ILE A 378 -18.16 -17.03 -0.88
N HIS A 379 -18.15 -17.44 -2.15
CA HIS A 379 -18.40 -18.83 -2.51
C HIS A 379 -17.25 -19.78 -2.15
N ALA A 380 -16.01 -19.28 -2.00
CA ALA A 380 -14.86 -20.12 -1.65
C ALA A 380 -14.85 -20.54 -0.17
N VAL A 381 -15.44 -19.73 0.71
CA VAL A 381 -15.51 -20.02 2.16
C VAL A 381 -16.72 -20.91 2.48
N VAL A 382 -17.88 -20.65 1.85
CA VAL A 382 -19.11 -21.42 2.11
C VAL A 382 -19.01 -22.86 1.59
N LYS A 383 -18.47 -23.08 0.37
CA LYS A 383 -18.28 -24.45 -0.18
C LYS A 383 -17.33 -25.34 0.63
N LYS A 384 -16.44 -24.76 1.45
CA LYS A 384 -15.57 -25.52 2.36
C LYS A 384 -16.31 -26.00 3.61
N SER A 385 -17.26 -25.20 4.12
CA SER A 385 -18.06 -25.59 5.31
C SER A 385 -19.05 -26.71 5.03
N THR A 386 -19.54 -26.82 3.79
CA THR A 386 -20.52 -27.85 3.40
C THR A 386 -19.87 -29.18 3.00
N LYS A 387 -18.54 -29.24 2.84
CA LYS A 387 -17.80 -30.49 2.52
C LYS A 387 -17.17 -31.17 3.75
N THR A 388 -17.31 -30.59 4.94
CA THR A 388 -16.81 -31.16 6.21
C THR A 388 -17.91 -31.83 7.04
N HIS A 389 -19.10 -31.99 6.48
CA HIS A 389 -20.23 -32.68 7.10
C HIS A 389 -20.86 -33.67 6.10
N TYR A 390 -20.08 -34.60 5.57
CA TYR A 390 -20.55 -35.88 5.01
C TYR A 390 -19.43 -36.91 5.13
#